data_AF-A0A2E7LMY0-F1
#
_entry.id   AF-A0A2E7LMY0-F1
#
_cell.length_a   1.000
_cell.length_b   1.000
_cell.length_c   1.000
_cell.angle_alpha   90.00
_cell.angle_beta   90.00
_cell.angle_gamma   90.00
#
_symmetry.space_group_name_H-M   'P 1'
#
loop_
_entity.id
_entity.type
_entity.pdbx_description
1 polymer ?
#
loop_
_entity_poly.entity_id
_entity_poly.type
_entity_poly.pdbx_seq_one_letter_code
_entity_poly.pdbx_strand_id
1 'polypeptide(L)'
;MTLVGAFLVAGCSLLGGDRAVFGSTKNDYLDAKQAPASLIVPEDLDPSAVRDSWPIPVIELRPLQKVFPDKAPMPTALWGREDDSSIRIKKLGERRWIVVGETPDQVWPVVKQFLADNGVGIAGQRAEEGLIFSEALKVEDEEYADVVRAVLRSTKRGTGSFD
;
A
#
# COMPACT_ATOMS: atom_id res chain seq x y z
N MET A 1 14.48 -24.05 -60.14
CA MET A 1 14.53 -22.67 -59.60
C MET A 1 13.55 -22.47 -58.43
N THR A 2 13.44 -23.46 -57.53
CA THR A 2 12.53 -23.43 -56.36
C THR A 2 13.21 -23.92 -55.07
N LEU A 3 14.42 -24.49 -55.16
CA LEU A 3 15.13 -25.08 -54.02
C LEU A 3 16.00 -24.08 -53.24
N VAL A 4 16.40 -22.96 -53.87
CA VAL A 4 17.23 -21.91 -53.27
C VAL A 4 16.46 -21.02 -52.27
N GLY A 5 15.15 -20.85 -52.45
CA GLY A 5 14.33 -19.99 -51.58
C GLY A 5 14.11 -20.56 -50.17
N ALA A 6 14.13 -21.89 -50.01
CA ALA A 6 13.89 -22.51 -48.71
C ALA A 6 15.08 -22.36 -47.73
N PHE A 7 16.30 -22.22 -48.24
CA PHE A 7 17.51 -22.12 -47.41
C PHE A 7 17.68 -20.72 -46.77
N LEU A 8 17.14 -19.67 -47.41
CA LEU A 8 17.21 -18.28 -46.91
C LEU A 8 16.27 -18.02 -45.72
N VAL A 9 15.18 -18.78 -45.57
CA VAL A 9 14.21 -18.59 -44.48
C VAL A 9 14.65 -19.30 -43.18
N ALA A 10 15.47 -20.34 -43.28
CA ALA A 10 16.00 -21.05 -42.10
C ALA A 10 17.08 -20.25 -41.33
N GLY A 11 17.63 -19.18 -41.93
CA GLY A 11 18.69 -18.37 -41.31
C GLY A 11 18.21 -17.36 -40.26
N CYS A 12 16.96 -16.91 -40.31
CA CYS A 12 16.45 -15.88 -39.37
C CYS A 12 16.18 -16.42 -37.95
N SER A 13 16.06 -17.73 -37.78
CA SER A 13 15.82 -18.34 -36.46
C SER A 13 17.09 -18.42 -35.60
N LEU A 14 18.28 -18.25 -36.19
CA LEU A 14 19.56 -18.37 -35.50
C LEU A 14 20.03 -17.07 -34.81
N LEU A 15 19.47 -15.92 -35.21
CA LEU A 15 19.91 -14.60 -34.77
C LEU A 15 19.09 -14.01 -33.60
N GLY A 16 17.93 -14.58 -33.27
CA GLY A 16 16.97 -13.94 -32.36
C GLY A 16 16.50 -14.77 -31.16
N GLY A 17 17.12 -15.92 -30.89
CA GLY A 17 16.82 -16.72 -29.70
C GLY A 17 17.71 -16.37 -28.50
N ASP A 18 17.29 -16.70 -27.29
CA ASP A 18 18.02 -16.48 -26.03
C ASP A 18 19.41 -17.14 -25.97
N ARG A 19 19.77 -17.95 -26.98
CA ARG A 19 21.10 -18.56 -27.19
C ARG A 19 21.80 -18.10 -28.48
N ALA A 20 21.44 -16.94 -29.01
CA ALA A 20 22.18 -16.31 -30.10
C ALA A 20 23.59 -15.89 -29.64
N VAL A 21 24.52 -15.74 -30.59
CA VAL A 21 25.89 -15.21 -30.33
C VAL A 21 25.86 -13.83 -29.65
N PHE A 22 24.72 -13.12 -29.74
CA PHE A 22 24.43 -11.85 -29.05
C PHE A 22 23.17 -11.95 -28.16
N GLY A 23 22.97 -13.09 -27.49
CA GLY A 23 21.88 -13.27 -26.52
C GLY A 23 21.89 -12.17 -25.45
N SER A 24 20.72 -11.78 -24.96
CA SER A 24 20.62 -10.73 -23.96
C SER A 24 21.22 -11.22 -22.63
N THR A 25 22.26 -10.55 -22.14
CA THR A 25 22.89 -10.84 -20.82
C THR A 25 22.06 -10.31 -19.64
N LYS A 26 20.79 -9.95 -19.90
CA LYS A 26 19.93 -9.23 -18.96
C LYS A 26 19.76 -10.00 -17.65
N ASN A 27 19.73 -11.33 -17.68
CA ASN A 27 19.45 -12.16 -16.51
C ASN A 27 20.68 -12.92 -15.98
N ASP A 28 21.85 -12.74 -16.58
CA ASP A 28 23.07 -13.49 -16.22
C ASP A 28 23.53 -13.18 -14.77
N TYR A 29 23.12 -12.03 -14.23
CA TYR A 29 23.40 -11.64 -12.84
C TYR A 29 22.67 -12.52 -11.81
N LEU A 30 21.59 -13.21 -12.19
CA LEU A 30 20.85 -14.09 -11.28
C LEU A 30 21.59 -15.41 -11.01
N ASP A 31 22.35 -15.88 -12.00
CA ASP A 31 23.16 -17.11 -11.92
C ASP A 31 24.61 -16.84 -11.48
N ALA A 32 24.97 -15.56 -11.29
CA ALA A 32 26.30 -15.17 -10.86
C ALA A 32 26.61 -15.69 -9.45
N LYS A 33 27.63 -16.53 -9.36
CA LYS A 33 28.15 -17.01 -8.07
C LYS A 33 29.11 -15.99 -7.49
N GLN A 34 29.04 -15.77 -6.18
CA GLN A 34 30.04 -14.97 -5.48
C GLN A 34 31.42 -15.61 -5.69
N ALA A 35 32.39 -14.82 -6.15
CA ALA A 35 33.76 -15.27 -6.28
C ALA A 35 34.29 -15.66 -4.88
N PRO A 36 35.06 -16.75 -4.74
CA PRO A 36 35.62 -17.14 -3.44
C PRO A 36 36.50 -16.01 -2.91
N ALA A 37 36.06 -15.40 -1.81
CA ALA A 37 36.66 -14.22 -1.20
C ALA A 37 37.90 -14.55 -0.35
N SER A 38 38.79 -15.41 -0.85
CA SER A 38 40.07 -15.66 -0.20
C SER A 38 41.18 -15.52 -1.23
N LEU A 39 41.59 -14.27 -1.43
CA LEU A 39 42.87 -14.00 -2.05
C LEU A 39 43.94 -14.40 -1.02
N ILE A 40 44.68 -15.47 -1.30
CA ILE A 40 45.77 -15.93 -0.43
C ILE A 40 46.93 -14.95 -0.64
N VAL A 41 47.12 -14.05 0.33
CA VAL A 41 48.25 -13.12 0.34
C VAL A 41 49.48 -13.88 0.88
N PRO A 42 50.60 -13.93 0.13
CA PRO A 42 51.82 -14.57 0.62
C PRO A 42 52.44 -13.79 1.80
N GLU A 43 53.28 -14.46 2.59
CA GLU A 43 53.81 -13.95 3.86
C GLU A 43 54.76 -12.75 3.76
N ASP A 44 55.23 -12.44 2.55
CA ASP A 44 56.11 -11.29 2.24
C ASP A 44 55.33 -9.99 1.98
N LEU A 45 54.00 -10.06 1.86
CA LEU A 45 53.13 -8.96 1.49
C LEU A 45 52.14 -8.63 2.62
N ASP A 46 51.92 -7.34 2.85
CA ASP A 46 51.01 -6.87 3.90
C ASP A 46 49.54 -7.16 3.52
N PRO A 47 48.83 -8.04 4.26
CA PRO A 47 47.44 -8.36 3.98
C PRO A 47 46.48 -7.20 4.27
N SER A 48 46.90 -6.19 5.04
CA SER A 48 46.08 -5.02 5.36
C SER A 48 45.85 -4.08 4.17
N ALA A 49 46.69 -4.20 3.13
CA ALA A 49 46.53 -3.47 1.86
C ALA A 49 45.32 -3.97 1.04
N VAL A 50 44.86 -5.21 1.26
CA VAL A 50 43.71 -5.79 0.56
C VAL A 50 42.44 -5.48 1.35
N ARG A 51 41.75 -4.40 0.98
CA ARG A 51 40.46 -4.01 1.58
C ARG A 51 39.35 -4.10 0.56
N ASP A 52 38.25 -4.73 0.93
CA ASP A 52 37.02 -4.68 0.15
C ASP A 52 36.45 -3.25 0.18
N SER A 53 36.50 -2.58 -0.96
CA SER A 53 36.01 -1.22 -1.11
C SER A 53 34.51 -1.18 -1.45
N TRP A 54 33.88 -2.33 -1.69
CA TRP A 54 32.45 -2.47 -2.02
C TRP A 54 31.77 -3.59 -1.20
N PRO A 55 31.68 -3.45 0.13
CA PRO A 55 31.01 -4.46 0.95
C PRO A 55 29.50 -4.52 0.63
N ILE A 56 29.00 -5.71 0.32
CA ILE A 56 27.57 -5.97 0.12
C ILE A 56 26.92 -6.19 1.49
N PRO A 57 25.95 -5.35 1.92
CA PRO A 57 25.27 -5.53 3.19
C PRO A 57 24.39 -6.78 3.17
N VAL A 58 24.36 -7.51 4.28
CA VAL A 58 23.43 -8.63 4.47
C VAL A 58 22.01 -8.06 4.62
N ILE A 59 21.15 -8.31 3.65
CA ILE A 59 19.72 -7.98 3.71
C ILE A 59 18.93 -9.23 4.04
N GLU A 60 18.02 -9.14 5.00
CA GLU A 60 16.99 -10.17 5.17
C GLU A 60 16.01 -10.06 4.01
N LEU A 61 16.07 -11.01 3.09
CA LEU A 61 15.21 -11.05 1.92
C LEU A 61 13.75 -11.22 2.37
N ARG A 62 12.99 -10.13 2.37
CA ARG A 62 11.53 -10.21 2.51
C ARG A 62 10.95 -10.95 1.29
N PRO A 63 10.01 -11.89 1.47
CA PRO A 63 9.52 -12.78 0.41
C PRO A 63 8.82 -12.09 -0.79
N LEU A 64 8.69 -10.76 -0.79
CA LEU A 64 8.03 -10.01 -1.86
C LEU A 64 8.80 -10.00 -3.20
N GLN A 65 10.07 -10.38 -3.22
CA GLN A 65 10.88 -10.31 -4.46
C GLN A 65 10.40 -11.26 -5.56
N LYS A 66 9.58 -12.28 -5.26
CA LYS A 66 8.97 -13.17 -6.27
C LYS A 66 7.58 -12.76 -6.75
N VAL A 67 6.98 -11.70 -6.19
CA VAL A 67 5.56 -11.38 -6.45
C VAL A 67 5.37 -10.64 -7.79
N PHE A 68 6.43 -10.05 -8.36
CA PHE A 68 6.34 -9.29 -9.61
C PHE A 68 7.51 -9.62 -10.57
N PRO A 69 7.40 -10.67 -11.40
CA PRO A 69 8.49 -11.12 -12.28
C PRO A 69 8.88 -10.10 -13.37
N ASP A 70 7.95 -9.27 -13.85
CA ASP A 70 8.21 -8.39 -15.01
C ASP A 70 8.21 -6.89 -14.68
N LYS A 71 7.42 -6.45 -13.70
CA LYS A 71 7.39 -5.06 -13.19
C LYS A 71 6.49 -4.98 -11.96
N ALA A 72 6.97 -4.35 -10.89
CA ALA A 72 6.07 -3.92 -9.82
C ALA A 72 5.03 -2.94 -10.42
N PRO A 73 3.74 -3.03 -10.04
CA PRO A 73 2.76 -2.06 -10.48
C PRO A 73 3.23 -0.65 -10.10
N MET A 74 3.18 0.27 -11.06
CA MET A 74 3.51 1.67 -10.78
C MET A 74 2.59 2.17 -9.65
N PRO A 75 3.12 2.89 -8.66
CA PRO A 75 2.29 3.43 -7.59
C PRO A 75 1.23 4.33 -8.21
N THR A 76 -0.04 4.01 -7.95
CA THR A 76 -1.15 4.89 -8.34
C THR A 76 -0.95 6.23 -7.66
N ALA A 77 -0.95 7.31 -8.46
CA ALA A 77 -0.82 8.66 -7.92
C ALA A 77 -1.95 8.92 -6.92
N LEU A 78 -1.59 9.18 -5.67
CA LEU A 78 -2.51 9.54 -4.58
C LEU A 78 -3.13 10.93 -4.74
N TRP A 79 -2.85 11.62 -5.85
CA TRP A 79 -3.31 12.97 -6.17
C TRP A 79 -4.02 12.99 -7.52
N GLY A 80 -5.15 12.29 -7.61
CA GLY A 80 -6.16 12.52 -8.63
C GLY A 80 -7.24 13.41 -8.03
N ARG A 81 -7.30 14.66 -8.49
CA ARG A 81 -8.39 15.58 -8.19
C ARG A 81 -9.68 15.07 -8.86
N GLU A 82 -10.75 14.99 -8.07
CA GLU A 82 -12.14 15.27 -8.49
C GLU A 82 -12.88 14.19 -9.30
N ASP A 83 -13.11 13.05 -8.64
CA ASP A 83 -14.44 12.41 -8.65
C ASP A 83 -14.93 12.25 -7.18
N ASP A 84 -14.63 13.27 -6.37
CA ASP A 84 -14.49 13.21 -4.90
C ASP A 84 -15.83 13.39 -4.16
N SER A 85 -16.90 12.75 -4.62
CA SER A 85 -18.08 12.50 -3.79
C SER A 85 -17.88 11.31 -2.84
N SER A 86 -16.68 10.73 -2.83
CA SER A 86 -16.35 9.58 -1.99
C SER A 86 -16.26 9.97 -0.51
N ILE A 87 -17.29 9.62 0.26
CA ILE A 87 -17.28 9.71 1.72
C ILE A 87 -16.24 8.72 2.25
N ARG A 88 -15.22 9.21 2.97
CA ARG A 88 -14.15 8.37 3.52
C ARG A 88 -14.16 8.40 5.04
N ILE A 89 -14.11 7.23 5.66
CA ILE A 89 -13.99 7.11 7.12
C ILE A 89 -12.51 6.90 7.48
N LYS A 90 -11.99 7.71 8.40
CA LYS A 90 -10.62 7.61 8.93
C LYS A 90 -10.66 7.32 10.43
N LYS A 91 -9.69 6.53 10.90
CA LYS A 91 -9.50 6.20 12.32
C LYS A 91 -8.04 6.42 12.70
N LEU A 92 -7.82 7.06 13.84
CA LEU A 92 -6.52 7.20 14.48
C LEU A 92 -6.69 7.01 16.00
N GLY A 93 -6.22 5.86 16.51
CA GLY A 93 -6.48 5.45 17.89
C GLY A 93 -7.98 5.41 18.18
N GLU A 94 -8.41 6.14 19.21
CA GLU A 94 -9.82 6.26 19.60
C GLU A 94 -10.60 7.31 18.80
N ARG A 95 -9.91 8.12 17.99
CA ARG A 95 -10.56 9.18 17.20
C ARG A 95 -10.97 8.64 15.84
N ARG A 96 -12.21 8.96 15.45
CA ARG A 96 -12.78 8.65 14.13
C ARG A 96 -13.37 9.91 13.55
N TRP A 97 -13.17 10.12 12.26
CA TRP A 97 -13.78 11.23 11.53
C TRP A 97 -14.11 10.82 10.11
N ILE A 98 -15.04 11.55 9.51
CA ILE A 98 -15.50 11.36 8.15
C ILE A 98 -14.93 12.51 7.32
N VAL A 99 -14.34 12.18 6.18
CA VAL A 99 -13.86 13.14 5.18
C VAL A 99 -14.87 13.13 4.04
N VAL A 100 -15.46 14.29 3.79
CA VAL A 100 -16.44 14.51 2.72
C VAL A 100 -15.87 15.59 1.80
N GLY A 101 -16.03 15.42 0.49
CA GLY A 101 -15.59 16.40 -0.51
C GLY A 101 -16.56 17.56 -0.73
N GLU A 102 -17.73 17.52 -0.11
CA GLU A 102 -18.77 18.56 -0.23
C GLU A 102 -18.55 19.75 0.72
N THR A 103 -19.20 20.86 0.40
CA THR A 103 -19.10 22.08 1.20
C THR A 103 -19.81 21.93 2.56
N PRO A 104 -19.37 22.63 3.62
CA PRO A 104 -20.01 22.58 4.92
C PRO A 104 -21.50 22.91 4.89
N ASP A 105 -21.91 23.83 4.00
CA ASP A 105 -23.32 24.24 3.85
C ASP A 105 -24.23 23.10 3.36
N GLN A 106 -23.69 22.16 2.58
CA GLN A 106 -24.41 20.97 2.12
C GLN A 106 -24.43 19.86 3.19
N VAL A 107 -23.33 19.69 3.91
CA VAL A 107 -23.20 18.62 4.91
C VAL A 107 -23.96 18.94 6.20
N TRP A 108 -24.02 20.21 6.60
CA TRP A 108 -24.60 20.63 7.88
C TRP A 108 -26.08 20.22 8.07
N PRO A 109 -26.99 20.47 7.09
CA PRO A 109 -28.38 20.04 7.20
C PRO A 109 -28.51 18.52 7.25
N VAL A 110 -27.67 17.79 6.50
CA VAL A 110 -27.69 16.31 6.46
C VAL A 110 -27.31 15.73 7.81
N VAL A 111 -26.26 16.25 8.45
CA VAL A 111 -25.86 15.81 9.81
C VAL A 111 -26.96 16.08 10.82
N LYS A 112 -27.61 17.24 10.76
CA LYS A 112 -28.74 17.55 11.66
C LYS A 112 -29.91 16.60 11.45
N GLN A 113 -30.26 16.31 10.20
CA GLN A 113 -31.32 15.36 9.88
C GLN A 113 -30.99 13.97 10.42
N PHE A 114 -29.76 13.49 10.21
CA PHE A 114 -29.31 12.22 10.73
C PHE A 114 -29.42 12.13 12.26
N LEU A 115 -29.04 13.18 12.99
CA LEU A 115 -29.18 13.21 14.44
C LEU A 115 -30.66 13.19 14.87
N ALA A 116 -31.52 13.95 14.19
CA ALA A 116 -32.95 13.99 14.47
C ALA A 116 -33.64 12.63 14.22
N ASP A 117 -33.33 11.99 13.08
CA ASP A 117 -33.89 10.68 12.69
C ASP A 117 -33.50 9.57 13.68
N ASN A 118 -32.34 9.70 14.33
CA ASN A 118 -31.85 8.76 15.33
C ASN A 118 -32.20 9.17 16.77
N GLY A 119 -33.05 10.19 16.96
CA GLY A 119 -33.47 10.64 18.30
C GLY A 119 -32.31 11.16 19.16
N VAL A 120 -31.26 11.69 18.53
CA VAL A 120 -30.15 12.36 19.22
C VAL A 120 -30.48 13.83 19.39
N GLY A 121 -30.79 14.22 20.62
CA GLY A 121 -31.03 15.62 20.98
C GLY A 121 -29.79 16.49 20.73
N ILE A 122 -30.02 17.73 20.29
CA ILE A 122 -28.96 18.74 20.07
C ILE A 122 -29.04 19.74 21.22
N ALA A 123 -28.02 19.75 22.09
CA ALA A 123 -27.92 20.65 23.24
C ALA A 123 -27.55 22.08 22.84
N GLY A 124 -26.90 22.26 21.69
CA GLY A 124 -26.52 23.57 21.15
C GLY A 124 -25.71 23.44 19.87
N GLN A 125 -25.57 24.55 19.15
CA GLN A 125 -24.75 24.61 17.93
C GLN A 125 -24.03 25.95 17.82
N ARG A 126 -22.83 25.93 17.24
CA ARG A 126 -22.10 27.11 16.77
C ARG A 126 -21.80 26.90 15.29
N ALA A 127 -22.68 27.42 14.44
CA ALA A 127 -22.58 27.24 12.98
C ALA A 127 -21.31 27.89 12.41
N GLU A 128 -20.92 29.06 12.92
CA GLU A 128 -19.72 29.78 12.47
C GLU A 128 -18.43 28.99 12.73
N GLU A 129 -18.40 28.16 13.78
CA GLU A 129 -17.25 27.32 14.15
C GLU A 129 -17.39 25.88 13.62
N GLY A 130 -18.52 25.51 13.01
CA GLY A 130 -18.79 24.14 12.56
C GLY A 130 -18.95 23.13 13.70
N LEU A 131 -19.44 23.57 14.87
CA LEU A 131 -19.65 22.69 16.04
C LEU A 131 -21.12 22.40 16.34
N ILE A 132 -21.45 21.12 16.52
CA ILE A 132 -22.75 20.64 17.05
C ILE A 132 -22.49 19.94 18.37
N PHE A 133 -23.20 20.35 19.41
CA PHE A 133 -23.18 19.68 20.71
C PHE A 133 -24.40 18.79 20.83
N SER A 134 -24.20 17.47 20.92
CA SER A 134 -25.28 16.54 21.23
C SER A 134 -25.58 16.57 22.73
N GLU A 135 -26.81 16.18 23.08
CA GLU A 135 -27.15 15.84 24.46
C GLU A 135 -26.43 14.56 24.91
N ALA A 136 -26.35 14.36 26.22
CA ALA A 136 -25.77 13.17 26.80
C ALA A 136 -26.64 11.94 26.47
N LEU A 137 -26.11 11.04 25.65
CA LEU A 137 -26.77 9.78 25.31
C LEU A 137 -26.52 8.75 26.40
N LYS A 138 -27.60 8.25 27.01
CA LYS A 138 -27.54 7.06 27.87
C LYS A 138 -27.66 5.82 27.00
N VAL A 139 -26.66 4.94 27.09
CA VAL A 139 -26.62 3.66 26.36
C VAL A 139 -26.75 2.53 27.39
N GLU A 140 -27.97 2.00 27.48
CA GLU A 140 -28.33 0.84 28.28
C GLU A 140 -28.20 -0.45 27.44
N ASP A 141 -28.44 -1.61 28.04
CA ASP A 141 -28.27 -2.91 27.34
C ASP A 141 -29.53 -3.38 26.60
N GLU A 142 -30.51 -2.47 26.42
CA GLU A 142 -31.74 -2.68 25.65
C GLU A 142 -31.51 -2.58 24.13
N GLU A 143 -32.45 -3.14 23.37
CA GLU A 143 -32.42 -3.08 21.92
C GLU A 143 -32.93 -1.71 21.45
N TYR A 144 -32.03 -0.88 20.96
CA TYR A 144 -32.36 0.43 20.40
C TYR A 144 -32.73 0.31 18.92
N ALA A 145 -33.80 0.98 18.50
CA ALA A 145 -34.16 1.10 17.09
C ALA A 145 -33.25 2.08 16.32
N ASP A 146 -32.53 2.96 17.03
CA ASP A 146 -31.64 3.94 16.42
C ASP A 146 -30.23 3.37 16.19
N VAL A 147 -29.63 3.75 15.06
CA VAL A 147 -28.32 3.24 14.62
C VAL A 147 -27.20 3.76 15.52
N VAL A 148 -27.36 4.96 16.07
CA VAL A 148 -26.33 5.64 16.87
C VAL A 148 -26.06 4.87 18.17
N ARG A 149 -27.08 4.57 18.96
CA ARG A 149 -26.95 3.83 20.22
C ARG A 149 -26.59 2.36 19.98
N ALA A 150 -27.08 1.76 18.89
CA ALA A 150 -26.68 0.41 18.49
C ALA A 150 -25.16 0.31 18.23
N VAL A 151 -24.59 1.27 17.50
CA VAL A 151 -23.14 1.34 17.23
C VAL A 151 -22.35 1.67 18.49
N LEU A 152 -22.83 2.61 19.32
CA LEU A 152 -22.15 2.94 20.59
C LEU A 152 -22.07 1.72 21.51
N ARG A 153 -23.14 0.92 21.59
CA ARG A 153 -23.15 -0.34 22.35
C ARG A 153 -22.11 -1.33 21.84
N SER A 154 -22.01 -1.54 20.52
CA SER A 154 -21.03 -2.49 19.96
C SER A 154 -19.60 -2.06 20.25
N THR A 155 -19.30 -0.76 20.22
CA THR A 155 -17.97 -0.25 20.58
C THR A 155 -17.65 -0.40 22.07
N LYS A 156 -18.63 -0.18 22.95
CA LYS A 156 -18.46 -0.36 24.41
C LYS A 156 -18.13 -1.80 24.77
N ARG A 157 -18.65 -2.80 24.05
CA ARG A 157 -18.30 -4.22 24.25
C ARG A 157 -16.89 -4.56 23.77
N GLY A 158 -16.45 -3.98 22.64
CA GLY A 158 -15.14 -4.27 22.06
C GLY A 158 -13.95 -3.82 22.92
N THR A 159 -14.11 -2.78 23.74
CA THR A 159 -13.06 -2.31 24.66
C THR A 159 -12.93 -3.14 25.94
N GLY A 160 -13.85 -4.09 26.18
CA GLY A 160 -13.85 -4.96 27.36
C GLY A 160 -13.17 -6.33 27.17
N SER A 161 -12.55 -6.58 26.01
CA SER A 161 -11.90 -7.86 25.68
C SER A 161 -10.45 -7.62 25.24
N PHE A 162 -9.59 -7.33 26.21
CA PHE A 162 -8.14 -7.44 26.09
C PHE A 162 -7.65 -7.98 27.43
N ASP A 163 -7.73 -9.31 27.55
CA ASP A 163 -6.76 -10.09 28.33
C ASP A 163 -5.59 -10.44 27.40
#